data_AF-Q6ZII8-F1
#
_entry.id   AF-Q6ZII8-F1
#
_cell.length_a   1.000
_cell.length_b   1.000
_cell.length_c   1.000
_cell.angle_alpha   90.00
_cell.angle_beta   90.00
_cell.angle_gamma   90.00
#
_symmetry.space_group_name_H-M   'P 1'
#
loop_
_entity.id
_entity.type
_entity.pdbx_description
1 polymer ?
#
loop_
_entity_poly.entity_id
_entity_poly.type
_entity_poly.pdbx_seq_one_letter_code
_entity_poly.pdbx_strand_id
1 'polypeptide(L)'
;MAEAIVGPLVGRLQELALGQARALVGVNADIQKLKDKLMWLQAFLREADAKRRAVSDEVTKVWVLQTRDAVFDAEDALDHYYLQLDKSR
;
A
#
# COMPACT_ATOMS: atom_id res chain seq x y z
N MET A 1 3.98 26.04 39.58
CA MET A 1 3.53 24.62 39.71
C MET A 1 2.72 24.16 38.51
N ALA A 2 1.67 24.88 38.09
CA ALA A 2 0.88 24.47 36.90
C ALA A 2 1.70 24.42 35.60
N GLU A 3 2.54 25.42 35.32
CA GLU A 3 3.40 25.42 34.13
C GLU A 3 4.37 24.24 34.05
N ALA A 4 4.89 23.79 35.21
CA ALA A 4 5.79 22.64 35.29
C ALA A 4 5.10 21.31 34.95
N ILE A 5 3.76 21.26 34.98
CA ILE A 5 2.94 20.10 34.63
C ILE A 5 2.42 20.22 33.19
N VAL A 6 2.01 21.43 32.78
CA VAL A 6 1.44 21.69 31.46
C VAL A 6 2.50 21.61 30.36
N GLY A 7 3.70 22.17 30.57
CA GLY A 7 4.78 22.18 29.57
C GLY A 7 5.14 20.78 29.05
N PRO A 8 5.45 19.81 29.93
CA PRO A 8 5.75 18.44 29.52
C PRO A 8 4.59 17.74 28.78
N LEU A 9 3.35 17.98 29.18
CA LEU A 9 2.18 17.42 28.50
C LEU A 9 2.03 18.00 27.09
N VAL A 10 2.21 19.31 26.91
CA VAL A 10 2.19 19.97 25.60
C VAL A 10 3.29 19.39 24.70
N GLY A 11 4.50 19.18 25.22
CA GLY A 11 5.58 18.52 24.48
C GLY A 11 5.21 17.12 23.99
N ARG A 12 4.63 16.29 24.87
CA ARG A 12 4.15 14.94 24.49
C ARG A 12 3.05 14.97 23.43
N LEU A 13 2.13 15.93 23.51
CA LEU A 13 1.08 16.10 22.51
C LEU A 13 1.66 16.50 21.14
N GLN A 14 2.67 17.36 21.12
CA GLN A 14 3.39 17.72 19.89
C GLN A 14 4.13 16.52 19.30
N GLU A 15 4.83 15.74 20.11
CA GLU A 15 5.52 14.52 19.66
C GLU A 15 4.53 13.49 19.09
N LEU A 16 3.39 13.28 19.76
CA LEU A 16 2.32 12.41 19.28
C LEU A 16 1.79 12.88 17.91
N ALA A 17 1.47 14.17 17.79
CA ALA A 17 0.96 14.75 16.55
C ALA A 17 1.97 14.63 15.39
N LEU A 18 3.26 14.90 15.66
CA LEU A 18 4.33 14.73 14.67
C LEU A 18 4.50 13.27 14.26
N GLY A 19 4.42 12.34 15.22
CA GLY A 19 4.47 10.90 14.96
C GLY A 19 3.34 10.45 14.03
N GLN A 20 2.10 10.86 14.32
CA GLN A 20 0.94 10.56 13.48
C GLN A 20 1.06 11.19 12.09
N ALA A 21 1.49 12.44 11.98
CA ALA A 21 1.70 13.11 10.69
C ALA A 21 2.74 12.39 9.83
N ARG A 22 3.87 11.97 10.42
CA ARG A 22 4.90 11.19 9.72
C ARG A 22 4.37 9.84 9.25
N ALA A 23 3.59 9.16 10.09
CA ALA A 23 2.96 7.89 9.72
C ALA A 23 2.02 8.05 8.52
N LEU A 24 1.17 9.09 8.51
CA LEU A 24 0.27 9.39 7.39
C LEU A 24 1.03 9.67 6.08
N VAL A 25 2.14 10.42 6.15
CA VAL A 25 3.00 10.65 4.98
C VAL A 25 3.61 9.35 4.46
N GLY A 26 4.10 8.49 5.37
CA GLY A 26 4.65 7.17 5.02
C GLY A 26 3.62 6.28 4.34
N VAL A 27 2.43 6.15 4.93
CA VAL A 27 1.32 5.38 4.36
C VAL A 27 0.95 5.89 2.97
N ASN A 28 0.83 7.21 2.78
CA ASN A 28 0.53 7.76 1.47
C ASN A 28 1.62 7.42 0.44
N ALA A 29 2.90 7.49 0.81
CA ALA A 29 4.00 7.11 -0.08
C ALA A 29 3.93 5.63 -0.49
N ASP A 30 3.58 4.74 0.45
CA ASP A 30 3.45 3.31 0.16
C ASP A 30 2.23 2.99 -0.70
N ILE A 31 1.11 3.71 -0.51
CA ILE A 31 -0.06 3.64 -1.40
C ILE A 31 0.32 4.04 -2.83
N GLN A 32 1.06 5.14 -3.02
CA GLN A 32 1.49 5.54 -4.37
C GLN A 32 2.40 4.49 -5.01
N LYS A 33 3.36 3.94 -4.27
CA LYS A 33 4.24 2.86 -4.78
C LYS A 33 3.45 1.62 -5.19
N LEU A 34 2.47 1.20 -4.38
CA LEU A 34 1.63 0.05 -4.70
C LEU A 34 0.82 0.31 -5.97
N LYS A 35 0.20 1.47 -6.08
CA LYS A 35 -0.52 1.91 -7.28
C LYS A 35 0.37 1.86 -8.52
N ASP A 36 1.57 2.42 -8.45
CA ASP A 36 2.51 2.44 -9.59
C ASP A 36 2.88 1.01 -10.03
N LYS A 37 3.16 0.12 -9.08
CA LYS A 37 3.43 -1.31 -9.37
C LYS A 37 2.24 -1.99 -10.02
N LEU A 38 1.03 -1.77 -9.52
CA LEU A 38 -0.20 -2.34 -10.10
C LEU A 38 -0.44 -1.82 -11.53
N MET A 39 -0.13 -0.55 -11.80
CA MET A 39 -0.20 0.01 -13.16
C MET A 39 0.79 -0.69 -14.11
N TRP A 40 2.02 -0.98 -13.65
CA TRP A 40 2.98 -1.77 -14.41
C TRP A 40 2.49 -3.19 -14.68
N LEU A 41 2.02 -3.88 -13.64
CA LEU A 41 1.44 -5.22 -13.77
C LEU A 41 0.27 -5.25 -14.77
N GLN A 42 -0.61 -4.25 -14.74
CA GLN A 42 -1.69 -4.11 -15.70
C GLN A 42 -1.17 -3.93 -17.14
N ALA A 43 -0.12 -3.12 -17.34
CA ALA A 43 0.49 -2.94 -18.66
C ALA A 43 1.08 -4.27 -19.20
N PHE A 44 1.75 -5.04 -18.34
CA PHE A 44 2.28 -6.36 -18.71
C PHE A 44 1.17 -7.35 -19.10
N LEU A 45 0.06 -7.39 -18.36
CA LEU A 45 -1.07 -8.24 -18.71
C LEU A 45 -1.65 -7.89 -20.08
N ARG A 46 -1.76 -6.59 -20.41
CA ARG A 46 -2.22 -6.14 -21.73
C ARG A 46 -1.28 -6.60 -22.85
N GLU A 47 0.02 -6.55 -22.61
CA GLU A 47 1.02 -7.04 -23.56
C GLU A 47 0.95 -8.57 -23.72
N ALA A 48 0.80 -9.30 -22.62
CA ALA A 48 0.61 -10.75 -22.61
C ALA A 48 -0.64 -11.17 -23.40
N ASP A 49 -1.75 -10.46 -23.22
CA ASP A 49 -3.00 -10.68 -23.97
C ASP A 49 -2.83 -10.40 -25.47
N ALA A 50 -2.04 -9.40 -25.85
CA ALA A 50 -1.72 -9.13 -27.25
C ALA A 50 -0.89 -10.28 -27.87
N LYS A 51 0.13 -10.75 -27.14
CA LYS A 51 1.00 -11.86 -27.58
C LYS A 51 0.27 -13.21 -27.67
N ARG A 52 -0.63 -13.50 -26.72
CA ARG A 52 -1.41 -14.75 -26.69
C ARG A 52 -2.29 -14.94 -27.93
N ARG A 53 -2.74 -13.86 -28.56
CA ARG A 53 -3.51 -13.91 -29.82
C ARG A 53 -2.64 -14.28 -31.04
N ALA A 54 -1.32 -14.16 -30.93
CA ALA A 54 -0.36 -14.50 -31.98
C ALA A 54 0.27 -15.89 -31.78
N VAL A 55 0.79 -16.19 -30.59
CA VAL A 55 1.41 -17.48 -30.22
C VAL A 55 1.20 -17.73 -28.72
N SER A 56 0.82 -18.95 -28.34
CA SER A 56 0.75 -19.37 -26.94
C SER A 56 2.14 -19.73 -26.42
N ASP A 57 2.69 -18.92 -25.52
CA ASP A 57 3.99 -19.14 -24.88
C ASP A 57 3.84 -19.43 -23.37
N GLU A 58 4.59 -20.39 -22.86
CA GLU A 58 4.49 -20.88 -21.47
C GLU A 58 5.01 -19.84 -20.48
N VAL A 59 6.03 -19.06 -20.84
CA VAL A 59 6.53 -17.96 -20.01
C VAL A 59 5.43 -16.93 -19.79
N THR A 60 4.71 -16.57 -20.85
CA THR A 60 3.57 -15.65 -20.77
C THR A 60 2.48 -16.15 -19.81
N LYS A 61 2.18 -17.45 -19.78
CA LYS A 61 1.18 -18.01 -18.84
C LYS A 61 1.62 -17.90 -17.39
N VAL A 62 2.87 -18.25 -17.09
CA VAL A 62 3.42 -18.15 -15.72
C VAL A 62 3.41 -16.71 -15.24
N TRP A 63 3.80 -15.77 -16.09
CA TRP A 63 3.79 -14.35 -15.75
C TRP A 63 2.39 -13.81 -15.49
N VAL A 64 1.39 -14.20 -16.29
CA VAL A 64 -0.02 -13.83 -16.04
C VAL A 64 -0.49 -14.38 -14.69
N LEU A 65 -0.15 -15.63 -14.37
CA LEU A 65 -0.51 -16.25 -13.09
C LEU A 65 0.09 -15.47 -11.92
N GLN A 66 1.41 -15.25 -11.92
CA GLN A 66 2.11 -14.52 -10.86
C GLN A 66 1.62 -13.09 -10.71
N THR A 67 1.29 -12.43 -11.83
CA THR A 67 0.74 -11.07 -11.80
C THR A 67 -0.62 -11.05 -11.10
N ARG A 68 -1.49 -12.02 -11.39
CA ARG A 68 -2.78 -12.13 -10.73
C ARG A 68 -2.63 -12.40 -9.23
N ASP A 69 -1.73 -13.29 -8.86
CA ASP A 69 -1.45 -13.61 -7.45
C ASP A 69 -0.96 -12.36 -6.71
N ALA A 70 -0.07 -11.57 -7.31
CA ALA A 70 0.40 -10.31 -6.74
C ALA A 70 -0.71 -9.24 -6.59
N VAL A 71 -1.75 -9.26 -7.45
CA VAL A 71 -2.93 -8.39 -7.29
C VAL A 71 -3.76 -8.82 -6.08
N PHE A 72 -3.98 -10.13 -5.91
CA PHE A 72 -4.70 -10.65 -4.73
C PHE A 72 -3.95 -10.34 -3.42
N ASP A 73 -2.62 -10.50 -3.40
CA ASP A 73 -1.80 -10.13 -2.25
C ASP A 73 -1.94 -8.62 -1.89
N ALA A 74 -2.09 -7.77 -2.90
CA ALA A 74 -2.31 -6.34 -2.70
C ALA A 74 -3.72 -6.02 -2.16
N GLU A 75 -4.75 -6.74 -2.62
CA GLU A 75 -6.11 -6.65 -2.09
C GLU A 75 -6.16 -7.09 -0.61
N ASP A 76 -5.57 -8.24 -0.28
CA ASP A 76 -5.48 -8.75 1.09
C ASP A 76 -4.77 -7.77 2.03
N ALA A 77 -3.70 -7.12 1.55
CA ALA A 77 -2.98 -6.10 2.31
C ALA A 77 -3.85 -4.86 2.60
N LEU A 78 -4.68 -4.43 1.64
CA LEU A 78 -5.61 -3.32 1.83
C LEU A 78 -6.71 -3.69 2.82
N ASP A 79 -7.32 -4.86 2.68
CA ASP A 79 -8.36 -5.36 3.58
C ASP A 79 -7.84 -5.49 5.02
N HIS A 80 -6.62 -6.01 5.18
CA HIS A 80 -5.96 -6.06 6.49
C HIS A 80 -5.78 -4.65 7.07
N TYR A 81 -5.35 -3.68 6.26
CA TYR A 81 -5.17 -2.31 6.72
C TYR A 81 -6.50 -1.67 7.17
N TYR A 82 -7.58 -1.84 6.40
CA TYR A 82 -8.92 -1.36 6.79
C TYR A 82 -9.42 -2.01 8.09
N LEU A 83 -9.21 -3.31 8.26
CA LEU A 83 -9.58 -4.02 9.48
C LEU A 83 -8.84 -3.46 10.71
N GLN A 84 -7.56 -3.10 10.58
CA GLN A 84 -6.80 -2.51 11.68
C GLN A 84 -7.28 -1.08 12.00
N LEU A 85 -7.66 -0.29 10.99
CA LEU A 85 -8.22 1.04 11.20
C LEU A 85 -9.56 0.99 11.94
N ASP A 86 -10.42 0.03 11.61
CA ASP A 86 -11.72 -0.12 12.25
C ASP A 86 -11.59 -0.53 13.73
N LYS A 87 -10.62 -1.40 14.05
CA LYS A 87 -10.28 -1.77 15.43
C LYS A 87 -9.66 -0.63 16.25
N SER A 88 -9.13 0.39 15.58
CA SER A 88 -8.46 1.53 16.21
C SER A 88 -9.41 2.70 16.49
N ARG A 89 -10.70 2.58 16.12
CA ARG A 89 -11.78 3.50 16.47
C ARG A 89 -12.45 3.13 17.78
#